data_AF-A0A829HIR8-F1
#
_entry.id   AF-A0A829HIR8-F1
#
_cell.length_a   1.000
_cell.length_b   1.000
_cell.length_c   1.000
_cell.angle_alpha   90.00
_cell.angle_beta   90.00
_cell.angle_gamma   90.00
#
_symmetry.space_group_name_H-M   'P 1'
#
loop_
_entity.id
_entity.type
_entity.pdbx_description
1 polymer ?
#
loop_
_entity_poly.entity_id
_entity_poly.type
_entity_poly.pdbx_seq_one_letter_code
_entity_poly.pdbx_strand_id
1 'polypeptide(L)'
;MVDNKTGRAVTQDDWKRTQIRMPQDQYESLMHYAEQNNLSLNTAMIELMELGLKSKFEGKSGRSIYFNDLNCIEDYPKEPLHERTARAEQMISDLFYRNPQYQLINIETLNDGKKIRYWYSIPRSESFRD
;
A
#
# COMPACT_ATOMS: atom_id res chain seq x y z
N MET A 1 -17.07 13.52 30.22
CA MET A 1 -17.52 12.16 30.59
C MET A 1 -18.27 11.62 29.39
N VAL A 2 -17.77 10.58 28.73
CA VAL A 2 -18.42 10.00 27.54
C VAL A 2 -18.90 8.61 27.91
N ASP A 3 -20.22 8.46 27.96
CA ASP A 3 -20.92 7.21 28.22
C ASP A 3 -20.77 6.26 27.03
N ASN A 4 -19.91 5.24 27.16
CA ASN A 4 -19.93 4.10 26.27
C ASN A 4 -20.92 3.05 26.80
N LYS A 5 -22.13 3.06 26.23
CA LYS A 5 -23.17 2.03 26.38
C LYS A 5 -22.86 0.81 25.50
N THR A 6 -21.84 0.06 25.89
CA THR A 6 -21.71 -1.39 25.66
C THR A 6 -20.93 -1.92 26.86
N GLY A 7 -21.43 -3.00 27.48
CA GLY A 7 -21.08 -3.43 28.84
C GLY A 7 -19.62 -3.22 29.22
N ARG A 8 -19.39 -2.47 30.32
CA ARG A 8 -18.09 -2.09 30.93
C ARG A 8 -16.89 -2.47 30.06
N ALA A 9 -16.33 -1.49 29.34
CA ALA A 9 -14.96 -1.58 28.88
C ALA A 9 -14.07 -1.81 30.13
N VAL A 10 -13.76 -3.08 30.39
CA VAL A 10 -12.89 -3.47 31.49
C VAL A 10 -11.48 -3.06 31.07
N THR A 11 -10.80 -2.30 31.90
CA THR A 11 -9.44 -1.86 31.62
C THR A 11 -8.53 -3.07 31.47
N GLN A 12 -7.67 -3.09 30.45
CA GLN A 12 -6.82 -4.25 30.12
C GLN A 12 -5.94 -4.69 31.31
N ASP A 13 -5.62 -3.76 32.21
CA ASP A 13 -4.87 -4.00 33.45
C ASP A 13 -5.57 -5.01 34.39
N ASP A 14 -6.88 -5.17 34.30
CA ASP A 14 -7.62 -6.10 35.15
C ASP A 14 -7.50 -7.56 34.68
N TRP A 15 -7.15 -7.80 33.42
CA TRP A 15 -7.16 -9.14 32.82
C TRP A 15 -5.75 -9.65 32.52
N LYS A 16 -5.23 -10.46 33.43
CA LYS A 16 -3.94 -11.16 33.23
C LYS A 16 -4.04 -12.34 32.24
N ARG A 17 -5.25 -12.80 31.91
CA ARG A 17 -5.53 -13.94 31.01
C ARG A 17 -6.87 -13.77 30.31
N THR A 18 -6.85 -13.82 28.98
CA THR A 18 -8.06 -13.80 28.14
C THR A 18 -8.14 -15.13 27.39
N GLN A 19 -9.30 -15.78 27.40
CA GLN A 19 -9.55 -16.99 26.61
C GLN A 19 -10.21 -16.60 25.28
N ILE A 20 -9.63 -17.03 24.17
CA ILE A 20 -10.16 -16.83 22.83
C ILE A 20 -10.64 -18.18 22.29
N ARG A 21 -11.90 -18.24 21.86
CA ARG A 21 -12.43 -19.39 21.13
C ARG A 21 -12.19 -19.17 19.64
N MET A 22 -11.55 -20.12 18.99
CA MET A 22 -11.14 -20.02 17.60
C MET A 22 -11.60 -21.28 16.83
N PRO A 23 -12.10 -21.15 15.60
CA PRO A 23 -12.30 -22.26 14.68
C PRO A 23 -11.02 -23.08 14.48
N GLN A 24 -11.16 -24.39 14.28
CA GLN A 24 -10.02 -25.32 14.23
C GLN A 24 -9.04 -25.00 13.09
N ASP A 25 -9.55 -24.65 11.91
CA ASP A 25 -8.79 -24.24 10.73
C ASP A 25 -7.94 -22.98 10.98
N GLN A 26 -8.48 -22.01 11.71
CA GLN A 26 -7.76 -20.80 12.07
C GLN A 26 -6.67 -21.06 13.12
N TYR A 27 -6.95 -21.97 14.06
CA TYR A 27 -5.97 -22.37 15.07
C TYR A 27 -4.78 -23.08 14.43
N GLU A 28 -5.02 -24.00 13.49
CA GLU A 28 -3.97 -24.69 12.74
C GLU A 28 -3.14 -23.72 11.90
N SER A 29 -3.79 -22.75 11.25
CA SER A 29 -3.09 -21.70 10.50
C SER A 29 -2.18 -20.85 11.39
N LEU A 30 -2.65 -20.50 12.59
CA LEU A 30 -1.88 -19.75 13.58
C LEU A 30 -0.69 -20.55 14.12
N MET A 31 -0.90 -21.83 14.42
CA MET A 31 0.16 -22.76 14.86
C MET A 31 1.26 -22.86 13.81
N HIS A 32 0.89 -23.09 12.55
CA HIS A 32 1.85 -23.19 11.45
C HIS A 32 2.65 -21.89 11.27
N TYR A 33 2.00 -20.73 11.34
CA TYR A 33 2.69 -19.43 11.31
C TYR A 33 3.68 -19.29 12.47
N ALA A 34 3.28 -19.68 13.69
CA ALA A 34 4.12 -19.60 14.88
C ALA A 34 5.36 -20.51 14.76
N GLU A 35 5.18 -21.74 14.29
CA GLU A 35 6.27 -22.71 14.09
C GLU A 35 7.27 -22.22 13.03
N GLN A 36 6.78 -21.75 11.88
CA GLN A 36 7.65 -21.26 10.80
C GLN A 36 8.50 -20.05 11.21
N ASN A 37 7.99 -19.23 12.14
CA ASN A 37 8.65 -18.01 12.59
C ASN A 37 9.34 -18.16 13.97
N ASN A 38 9.36 -19.37 14.55
CA ASN A 38 9.88 -19.63 15.91
C ASN A 38 9.27 -18.72 17.00
N LEU A 39 7.96 -18.49 16.92
CA LEU A 39 7.22 -17.63 17.84
C LEU A 39 6.40 -18.46 18.83
N SER A 40 6.13 -17.89 20.00
CA SER A 40 5.06 -18.40 20.85
C SER A 40 3.70 -18.12 20.19
N LEU A 41 2.70 -18.95 20.48
CA LEU A 41 1.34 -18.75 19.94
C LEU A 41 0.78 -17.36 20.25
N ASN A 42 1.04 -16.86 21.46
CA ASN A 42 0.61 -15.53 21.89
C ASN A 42 1.30 -14.43 21.08
N THR A 43 2.61 -14.56 20.84
CA THR A 43 3.38 -13.59 20.06
C THR A 43 2.90 -13.57 18.61
N ALA A 44 2.75 -14.75 17.99
CA ALA A 44 2.22 -14.87 16.63
C ALA A 44 0.82 -14.27 16.50
N MET A 45 -0.05 -14.47 17.50
CA MET A 45 -1.40 -13.88 17.50
C MET A 45 -1.34 -12.35 17.53
N ILE A 46 -0.52 -11.76 18.41
CA ILE A 46 -0.36 -10.29 18.49
C ILE A 46 0.19 -9.74 17.17
N GLU A 47 1.21 -10.38 16.61
CA GLU A 47 1.83 -9.95 15.36
C GLU A 47 0.85 -9.98 14.18
N LEU A 48 0.08 -11.06 14.02
CA LEU A 48 -0.94 -11.18 12.98
C LEU A 48 -2.08 -10.17 13.17
N MET A 49 -2.46 -9.86 14.43
CA MET A 49 -3.43 -8.79 14.71
C MET A 49 -2.89 -7.42 14.32
N GLU A 50 -1.62 -7.12 14.62
CA GLU A 50 -0.97 -5.89 14.18
C GLU A 50 -0.90 -5.79 12.65
N LEU A 51 -0.50 -6.86 11.98
CA LEU A 51 -0.46 -6.93 10.52
C LEU A 51 -1.85 -6.72 9.91
N GLY A 52 -2.88 -7.35 10.48
CA GLY A 52 -4.26 -7.17 10.06
C GLY A 52 -4.75 -5.73 10.25
N LEU A 53 -4.44 -5.12 11.39
CA LEU A 53 -4.79 -3.72 11.68
C LEU A 53 -4.04 -2.75 10.76
N LYS A 54 -2.72 -2.89 10.63
CA LYS A 54 -1.90 -2.13 9.68
C LYS A 54 -2.46 -2.27 8.27
N SER A 55 -2.78 -3.48 7.82
CA SER A 55 -3.37 -3.71 6.49
C SER A 55 -4.73 -3.03 6.28
N LYS A 56 -5.49 -2.73 7.34
CA LYS A 56 -6.75 -1.97 7.23
C LYS A 56 -6.52 -0.46 7.18
N PHE A 57 -5.62 0.07 8.00
CA PHE A 57 -5.29 1.50 7.99
C PHE A 57 -4.47 1.90 6.75
N GLU A 58 -3.62 0.99 6.29
CA GLU A 58 -2.70 1.20 5.19
C GLU A 58 -3.31 0.65 3.86
N GLY A 59 -4.32 -0.23 3.89
CA GLY A 59 -4.62 -1.08 2.74
C GLY A 59 -3.50 -2.11 2.55
N LYS A 60 -3.67 -3.11 1.70
CA LYS A 60 -2.71 -4.23 1.50
C LYS A 60 -1.24 -3.81 1.18
N SER A 61 -0.94 -2.51 1.06
CA SER A 61 0.43 -1.98 0.98
C SER A 61 0.64 -0.57 1.59
N GLY A 62 -0.36 0.13 2.13
CA GLY A 62 -0.23 1.58 2.45
C GLY A 62 -0.52 2.52 1.29
N ARG A 63 -0.77 1.99 0.09
CA ARG A 63 -0.57 2.74 -1.15
C ARG A 63 -1.64 2.43 -2.19
N SER A 64 -1.98 3.46 -2.97
CA SER A 64 -2.90 3.38 -4.11
C SER A 64 -2.10 3.38 -5.41
N ILE A 65 -2.44 2.49 -6.34
CA ILE A 65 -1.76 2.36 -7.65
C ILE A 65 -2.54 3.15 -8.70
N TYR A 66 -1.81 3.97 -9.44
CA TYR A 66 -2.29 4.77 -10.57
C TYR A 66 -1.46 4.45 -11.82
N PHE A 67 -2.03 4.77 -12.97
CA PHE A 67 -1.29 4.84 -14.22
C PHE A 67 -1.55 6.19 -14.90
N ASN A 68 -0.58 6.68 -15.64
CA ASN A 68 -0.72 7.88 -16.44
C ASN A 68 -0.12 7.68 -17.84
N ASP A 69 -0.81 8.21 -18.84
CA ASP A 69 -0.39 8.19 -20.24
C ASP A 69 0.09 9.59 -20.62
N LEU A 70 1.37 9.73 -20.95
CA LEU A 70 1.95 10.95 -21.51
C LEU A 70 2.06 10.83 -23.03
N ASN A 71 1.37 11.72 -23.74
CA ASN A 71 1.50 11.83 -25.19
C ASN A 71 2.78 12.59 -25.55
N CYS A 72 3.66 11.98 -26.34
CA CYS A 72 4.91 12.59 -26.79
C CYS A 72 4.75 13.36 -28.13
N ILE A 73 3.55 13.42 -28.72
CA ILE A 73 3.30 14.07 -30.01
C ILE A 73 2.52 15.38 -29.91
N GLU A 74 1.44 15.39 -29.12
CA GLU A 74 0.34 16.35 -29.26
C GLU A 74 0.77 17.80 -29.02
N ASP A 75 1.74 18.03 -28.12
CA ASP A 75 2.10 19.38 -27.70
C ASP A 75 3.18 20.04 -28.56
N TYR A 76 4.00 19.27 -29.31
CA TYR A 76 5.20 19.80 -29.99
C TYR A 76 5.46 19.17 -31.38
N PRO A 77 4.54 19.31 -32.35
CA PRO A 77 4.58 18.57 -33.62
C PRO A 77 5.80 18.82 -34.53
N LYS A 78 6.65 19.81 -34.24
CA LYS A 78 7.82 20.19 -35.06
C LYS A 78 9.16 19.62 -34.59
N GLU A 79 9.25 19.04 -33.39
CA GLU A 79 10.51 18.53 -32.83
C GLU A 79 10.79 17.08 -33.25
N PRO A 80 12.03 16.60 -33.30
CA PRO A 80 12.31 15.16 -33.45
C PRO A 80 11.70 14.33 -32.31
N LEU A 81 11.25 13.10 -32.59
CA LEU A 81 10.59 12.25 -31.59
C LEU A 81 11.44 12.02 -30.33
N HIS A 82 12.76 11.85 -30.50
CA HIS A 82 13.67 11.59 -29.37
C HIS A 82 13.79 12.77 -28.40
N GLU A 83 13.69 14.02 -28.87
CA GLU A 83 13.70 15.20 -27.99
C GLU A 83 12.42 15.29 -27.17
N ARG A 84 11.28 14.92 -27.79
CA ARG A 84 9.98 14.90 -27.13
C ARG A 84 9.90 13.80 -26.07
N THR A 85 10.44 12.62 -26.35
CA THR A 85 10.52 11.53 -25.36
C THR A 85 11.41 11.91 -24.19
N ALA A 86 12.57 12.53 -24.46
CA ALA A 86 13.46 13.02 -23.40
C ALA A 86 12.78 14.05 -22.49
N ARG A 87 11.94 14.93 -23.06
CA ARG A 87 11.16 15.90 -22.28
C ARG A 87 10.12 15.20 -21.39
N ALA A 88 9.40 14.21 -21.93
CA ALA A 88 8.46 13.43 -21.14
C ALA A 88 9.17 12.67 -20.00
N GLU A 89 10.34 12.08 -20.26
CA GLU A 89 11.18 11.43 -19.25
C GLU A 89 11.63 12.41 -18.15
N GLN A 90 12.02 13.64 -18.53
CA GLN A 90 12.37 14.69 -17.57
C GLN A 90 11.16 15.08 -16.69
N MET A 91 9.96 15.20 -17.27
CA MET A 91 8.75 15.51 -16.51
C MET A 91 8.40 14.39 -15.52
N ILE A 92 8.51 13.13 -15.94
CA ILE A 92 8.33 11.97 -15.07
C ILE A 92 9.36 12.00 -13.94
N SER A 93 10.63 12.26 -14.27
CA SER A 93 11.72 12.33 -13.29
C SER A 93 11.49 13.44 -12.25
N ASP A 94 11.11 14.64 -12.70
CA ASP A 94 10.80 15.78 -11.82
C ASP A 94 9.62 15.49 -10.89
N LEU A 95 8.59 14.79 -11.36
CA LEU A 95 7.45 14.36 -10.53
C LEU A 95 7.91 13.50 -9.34
N PHE A 96 8.70 12.45 -9.60
CA PHE A 96 9.17 11.55 -8.53
C PHE A 96 10.25 12.18 -7.65
N TYR A 97 11.04 13.10 -8.20
CA TYR A 97 12.00 13.87 -7.41
C TYR A 97 11.31 14.79 -6.41
N ARG A 98 10.23 15.48 -6.83
CA ARG A 98 9.47 16.38 -5.96
C ARG A 98 8.57 15.65 -4.96
N ASN A 99 8.19 14.41 -5.25
CA ASN A 99 7.32 13.59 -4.43
C ASN A 99 8.03 12.28 -4.06
N PRO A 100 9.01 12.31 -3.14
CA PRO A 100 9.80 11.12 -2.77
C PRO A 100 8.95 10.00 -2.15
N GLN A 101 7.74 10.33 -1.67
CA GLN A 101 6.78 9.36 -1.18
C GLN A 101 6.05 8.59 -2.29
N TYR A 102 6.17 9.01 -3.56
CA TYR A 102 5.64 8.29 -4.73
C TYR A 102 6.67 7.28 -5.22
N GLN A 103 6.19 6.13 -5.68
CA GLN A 103 7.06 5.04 -6.12
C GLN A 103 6.67 4.61 -7.53
N LEU A 104 7.60 4.76 -8.46
CA LEU A 104 7.48 4.23 -9.82
C LEU A 104 7.48 2.69 -9.76
N ILE A 105 6.48 2.07 -10.37
CA ILE A 105 6.31 0.61 -10.41
C ILE A 105 6.77 0.07 -11.75
N ASN A 106 6.33 0.72 -12.83
CA ASN A 106 6.66 0.31 -14.19
C ASN A 106 6.59 1.51 -15.12
N ILE A 107 7.35 1.47 -16.21
CA ILE A 107 7.31 2.44 -17.30
C ILE A 107 7.44 1.70 -18.62
N GLU A 108 6.58 2.03 -19.57
CA GLU A 108 6.59 1.45 -20.91
C GLU A 108 6.44 2.51 -21.98
N THR A 109 7.08 2.25 -23.12
CA THR A 109 6.98 3.06 -24.31
C THR A 109 5.99 2.41 -25.27
N LEU A 110 4.97 3.16 -25.67
CA LEU A 110 3.87 2.71 -26.52
C LEU A 110 3.91 3.39 -27.89
N ASN A 111 3.28 2.77 -28.89
CA ASN A 111 3.10 3.32 -30.23
C ASN A 111 4.42 3.82 -30.87
N ASP A 112 5.48 3.01 -30.85
CA ASP A 112 6.80 3.35 -31.42
C ASP A 112 7.44 4.62 -30.83
N GLY A 113 7.31 4.87 -29.53
CA GLY A 113 7.90 6.06 -28.88
C GLY A 113 6.94 7.23 -28.73
N LYS A 114 5.74 7.14 -29.30
CA LYS A 114 4.78 8.26 -29.37
C LYS A 114 4.03 8.50 -28.07
N LYS A 115 4.02 7.53 -27.16
CA LYS A 115 3.37 7.63 -25.85
C LYS A 115 4.23 6.91 -24.81
N ILE A 116 4.28 7.45 -23.60
CA ILE A 116 4.87 6.80 -22.44
C ILE A 116 3.76 6.54 -21.44
N ARG A 117 3.60 5.29 -21.01
CA ARG A 117 2.74 4.94 -19.88
C ARG A 117 3.62 4.60 -18.69
N TYR A 118 3.30 5.15 -17.53
CA TYR A 118 3.95 4.76 -16.29
C TYR A 118 2.92 4.47 -15.20
N TRP A 119 3.25 3.48 -14.38
CA TRP A 119 2.51 3.09 -13.20
C TRP A 119 3.27 3.51 -11.98
N TYR A 120 2.54 4.04 -11.02
CA TYR A 120 3.13 4.47 -9.78
C TYR A 120 2.18 4.24 -8.64
N SER A 121 2.74 4.13 -7.45
CA SER A 121 1.97 4.12 -6.22
C SER A 121 2.17 5.42 -5.46
N ILE A 122 1.11 5.89 -4.82
CA ILE A 122 1.11 7.03 -3.89
C ILE A 122 0.62 6.56 -2.51
N PRO A 123 0.97 7.25 -1.41
CA PRO A 123 0.40 6.97 -0.10
C PRO A 123 -1.13 7.04 -0.13
N ARG A 124 -1.81 6.13 0.57
CA ARG A 124 -3.28 6.07 0.57
C ARG A 124 -3.92 7.35 1.12
N SER A 125 -3.24 8.08 2.00
CA SER A 125 -3.66 9.39 2.49
C SER A 125 -3.81 10.46 1.40
N GLU A 126 -3.11 10.27 0.27
CA GLU A 126 -3.15 11.14 -0.91
C GLU A 126 -3.98 10.53 -2.04
N SER A 127 -4.63 9.39 -1.78
CA SER A 127 -5.48 8.71 -2.76
C SER A 127 -6.73 9.51 -3.05
N PHE A 128 -7.03 9.71 -4.34
CA PHE A 128 -8.32 10.23 -4.82
C PHE A 128 -9.44 9.19 -4.87
N ARG A 129 -9.12 7.94 -4.50
CA ARG A 129 -10.07 6.83 -4.34
C ARG A 129 -10.20 6.54 -2.85
N ASP A 130 -11.38 6.81 -2.29
CA ASP A 130 -11.80 6.41 -0.93
C ASP A 130 -11.85 4.86 -0.80
#